data_AF-A0A2V5JI32-F1
#
_entry.id   AF-A0A2V5JI32-F1
#
_cell.length_a   1.000
_cell.length_b   1.000
_cell.length_c   1.000
_cell.angle_alpha   90.00
_cell.angle_beta   90.00
_cell.angle_gamma   90.00
#
_symmetry.space_group_name_H-M   'P 1'
#
loop_
_entity.id
_entity.type
_entity.pdbx_description
1 polymer ?
#
loop_
_entity_poly.entity_id
_entity_poly.type
_entity_poly.pdbx_seq_one_letter_code
_entity_poly.pdbx_strand_id
1 'polypeptide(L)'
;MTEYTFDSWLRAQANRRDPIGSLAQDYRADCNAHGLTSMTAAELRASMLTQCACSGAMQALTIAQREWNQQLRRERQEAQHRASLARAAQSRPRAHSLPLTNAAGHTEAPLETTPAESE
;
A
#
# COMPACT_ATOMS: atom_id res chain seq x y z
N MET A 1 1.59 -3.64 15.62
CA MET A 1 1.32 -3.56 14.18
C MET A 1 -0.15 -3.23 14.04
N THR A 2 -0.52 -2.05 13.53
CA THR A 2 -1.92 -1.72 13.27
C THR A 2 -2.37 -2.55 12.06
N GLU A 3 -3.22 -3.55 12.29
CA GLU A 3 -3.83 -4.31 11.19
C GLU A 3 -4.60 -3.36 10.28
N TYR A 4 -4.44 -3.53 8.96
CA TYR A 4 -5.12 -2.70 7.97
C TYR A 4 -6.58 -3.12 7.82
N THR A 5 -7.40 -2.67 8.75
CA THR A 5 -8.83 -2.99 8.87
C THR A 5 -9.70 -1.78 8.56
N PHE A 6 -10.99 -2.01 8.31
CA PHE A 6 -11.99 -0.95 8.15
C PHE A 6 -12.02 0.00 9.35
N ASP A 7 -11.89 -0.52 10.59
CA ASP A 7 -11.80 0.28 11.82
C ASP A 7 -10.62 1.26 11.74
N SER A 8 -9.41 0.75 11.50
CA SER A 8 -8.19 1.56 11.45
C SER A 8 -8.25 2.63 10.35
N TRP A 9 -8.83 2.26 9.20
CA TRP A 9 -9.01 3.15 8.06
C TRP A 9 -10.05 4.24 8.35
N LEU A 10 -11.19 3.88 8.95
CA LEU A 10 -12.26 4.83 9.29
C LEU A 10 -11.77 5.82 10.34
N ARG A 11 -11.05 5.38 11.37
CA ARG A 11 -10.43 6.27 12.37
C ARG A 11 -9.49 7.30 11.74
N ALA A 12 -8.75 6.91 10.68
CA ALA A 12 -7.87 7.83 9.95
C ALA A 12 -8.63 8.91 9.14
N GLN A 13 -9.92 8.71 8.86
CA GLN A 13 -10.75 9.67 8.13
C GLN A 13 -11.27 10.84 8.98
N ALA A 14 -11.05 10.84 10.30
CA ALA A 14 -11.64 11.80 11.24
C ALA A 14 -11.30 13.28 10.95
N ASN A 15 -10.25 13.58 10.19
CA ASN A 15 -9.88 14.95 9.83
C ASN A 15 -10.57 15.46 8.54
N ARG A 16 -11.38 14.64 7.86
CA ARG A 16 -12.10 15.05 6.66
C ARG A 16 -13.20 16.06 6.99
N ARG A 17 -13.46 16.98 6.06
CA ARG A 17 -14.54 17.97 6.13
C ARG A 17 -15.75 17.54 5.31
N ASP A 18 -16.11 16.27 5.39
CA ASP A 18 -17.22 15.66 4.67
C ASP A 18 -18.00 14.72 5.60
N PRO A 19 -19.14 14.15 5.18
CA PRO A 19 -19.94 13.27 6.02
C PRO A 19 -19.20 12.03 6.53
N ILE A 20 -18.15 11.57 5.84
CA ILE A 20 -17.31 10.45 6.30
C ILE A 20 -16.43 10.91 7.46
N GLY A 21 -15.89 12.12 7.39
CA GLY A 21 -15.16 12.73 8.50
C GLY A 21 -16.00 12.87 9.77
N SER A 22 -17.23 13.37 9.64
CA SER A 22 -18.17 13.44 10.76
C SER A 22 -18.48 12.06 11.34
N LEU A 23 -18.82 11.08 10.48
CA LEU A 23 -19.04 9.69 10.90
C LEU A 23 -17.82 9.11 11.63
N ALA A 24 -16.60 9.38 11.14
CA ALA A 24 -15.37 8.88 11.74
C ALA A 24 -15.06 9.52 13.10
N GLN A 25 -15.42 10.81 13.28
CA GLN A 25 -15.32 11.49 14.57
C GLN A 25 -16.31 10.89 15.58
N ASP A 26 -17.58 10.74 15.18
CA ASP A 26 -18.62 10.15 16.01
C ASP A 26 -18.26 8.71 16.40
N TYR A 27 -17.81 7.91 15.44
CA TYR A 27 -17.33 6.54 15.67
C TYR A 27 -16.17 6.49 16.68
N ARG A 28 -15.19 7.39 16.56
CA ARG A 28 -14.05 7.44 17.48
C ARG A 28 -14.49 7.85 18.88
N ALA A 29 -15.40 8.81 18.99
CA ALA A 29 -15.96 9.23 20.27
C ALA A 29 -16.73 8.09 20.94
N ASP A 30 -17.58 7.40 20.19
CA ASP A 30 -18.37 6.24 20.64
C ASP A 30 -17.45 5.09 21.11
N CYS A 31 -16.44 4.73 20.31
CA CYS A 31 -15.47 3.71 20.69
C CYS A 31 -14.72 4.06 21.98
N ASN A 32 -14.31 5.32 22.13
CA ASN A 32 -13.61 5.78 23.33
C ASN A 32 -14.53 5.77 24.57
N ALA A 33 -15.79 6.16 24.40
CA ALA A 33 -16.78 6.18 25.47
C ALA A 33 -17.12 4.77 25.97
N HIS A 34 -17.18 3.79 25.06
CA HIS A 34 -17.58 2.41 25.35
C HIS A 34 -16.41 1.43 25.50
N GLY A 35 -15.16 1.89 25.40
CA GLY A 35 -13.96 1.05 25.50
C GLY A 35 -13.81 0.04 24.35
N LEU A 36 -14.40 0.33 23.19
CA LEU A 36 -14.37 -0.54 22.01
C LEU A 36 -13.06 -0.34 21.24
N THR A 37 -12.29 -1.43 21.10
CA THR A 37 -10.97 -1.39 20.44
C THR A 37 -11.06 -1.52 18.93
N SER A 38 -12.06 -2.23 18.40
CA SER A 38 -12.28 -2.42 16.97
C SER A 38 -13.72 -2.85 16.70
N MET A 39 -14.32 -2.31 15.64
CA MET A 39 -15.57 -2.82 15.08
C MET A 39 -15.45 -3.02 13.58
N THR A 40 -16.03 -4.12 13.11
CA THR A 40 -16.26 -4.35 11.69
C THR A 40 -17.32 -3.38 11.16
N ALA A 41 -17.34 -3.21 9.84
CA ALA A 41 -18.33 -2.35 9.20
C ALA A 41 -19.78 -2.85 9.39
N ALA A 42 -19.96 -4.17 9.62
CA ALA A 42 -21.26 -4.77 9.90
C ALA A 42 -21.72 -4.48 11.34
N GLU A 43 -20.82 -4.57 12.32
CA GLU A 43 -21.10 -4.22 13.72
C GLU A 43 -21.42 -2.73 13.86
N LEU A 44 -20.69 -1.87 13.15
CA LEU A 44 -20.99 -0.43 13.12
C LEU A 44 -22.38 -0.15 12.54
N ARG A 45 -22.73 -0.82 11.43
CA ARG A 45 -24.07 -0.70 10.86
C ARG A 45 -25.15 -1.15 11.83
N ALA A 46 -24.94 -2.26 12.52
CA ALA A 46 -25.88 -2.79 13.51
C ALA A 46 -26.06 -1.81 14.67
N SER A 47 -24.96 -1.27 15.23
CA SER A 47 -24.99 -0.27 16.30
C SER A 47 -25.77 0.98 15.88
N MET A 48 -25.48 1.51 14.68
CA MET A 48 -26.19 2.68 14.15
C MET A 48 -27.69 2.43 13.95
N LEU A 49 -28.10 1.23 13.54
CA LEU A 49 -29.50 0.86 13.44
C LEU A 49 -30.17 0.79 14.83
N THR A 50 -29.49 0.20 15.82
CA THR A 50 -29.98 0.12 17.21
C THR A 50 -30.13 1.51 17.85
N GLN A 51 -29.23 2.44 17.55
CA GLN A 51 -29.25 3.82 18.04
C GLN A 51 -30.18 4.75 17.22
N CYS A 52 -30.92 4.21 16.24
CA CYS A 52 -31.76 4.99 15.32
C CYS A 52 -31.00 6.14 14.64
N ALA A 53 -29.78 5.88 14.17
CA ALA A 53 -28.95 6.87 13.49
C ALA A 53 -29.69 7.49 12.30
N CYS A 54 -29.41 8.77 12.05
CA CYS A 54 -30.05 9.49 10.96
C CYS A 54 -29.66 8.90 9.58
N SER A 55 -30.53 9.09 8.59
CA SER A 55 -30.31 8.61 7.21
C SER A 55 -28.98 9.09 6.62
N GLY A 56 -28.55 10.30 6.98
CA GLY A 56 -27.26 10.88 6.56
C GLY A 56 -26.06 10.08 7.08
N ALA A 57 -26.05 9.68 8.35
CA ALA A 57 -24.96 8.89 8.92
C ALA A 57 -24.92 7.48 8.29
N MET A 58 -26.09 6.87 8.06
CA MET A 58 -26.19 5.57 7.37
C MET A 58 -25.70 5.64 5.93
N GLN A 59 -25.98 6.75 5.23
CA GLN A 59 -25.46 7.00 3.88
C GLN A 59 -23.94 7.21 3.91
N ALA A 60 -23.42 7.98 4.87
CA ALA A 60 -21.99 8.16 5.06
C ALA A 60 -21.27 6.83 5.30
N LEU A 61 -21.84 5.92 6.11
CA LEU A 61 -21.28 4.58 6.33
C LEU A 61 -21.23 3.76 5.03
N THR A 62 -22.29 3.84 4.23
CA THR A 62 -22.37 3.14 2.95
C THR A 62 -21.30 3.66 1.97
N ILE A 63 -21.09 4.98 1.92
CA ILE A 63 -20.05 5.59 1.08
C ILE A 63 -18.66 5.21 1.60
N ALA A 64 -18.44 5.29 2.92
CA ALA A 64 -17.18 4.91 3.56
C ALA A 64 -16.79 3.45 3.26
N GLN A 65 -17.75 2.51 3.36
CA GLN A 65 -17.52 1.11 2.98
C GLN A 65 -17.15 0.96 1.50
N ARG A 66 -17.76 1.75 0.62
CA ARG A 66 -17.44 1.73 -0.81
C ARG A 66 -16.03 2.24 -1.08
N GLU A 67 -15.64 3.37 -0.48
CA GLU A 67 -14.29 3.95 -0.61
C GLU A 67 -13.21 2.98 -0.09
N TRP A 68 -13.43 2.40 1.10
CA TRP A 68 -12.55 1.38 1.66
C TRP A 68 -12.34 0.20 0.71
N ASN A 69 -13.42 -0.37 0.17
CA ASN A 69 -13.34 -1.50 -0.76
C ASN A 69 -12.61 -1.13 -2.06
N GLN A 70 -12.75 0.10 -2.54
CA GLN A 70 -12.00 0.58 -3.72
C GLN A 70 -10.51 0.68 -3.41
N GLN A 71 -10.14 1.21 -2.24
CA GLN A 71 -8.75 1.31 -1.81
C GLN A 71 -8.10 -0.07 -1.67
N LEU A 72 -8.76 -1.02 -1.02
CA LEU A 72 -8.32 -2.43 -0.92
C LEU A 72 -8.05 -3.06 -2.29
N ARG A 73 -8.90 -2.79 -3.29
CA ARG A 73 -8.70 -3.30 -4.66
C ARG A 73 -7.47 -2.67 -5.32
N ARG A 74 -7.27 -1.36 -5.17
CA ARG A 74 -6.11 -0.66 -5.71
C ARG A 74 -4.81 -1.20 -5.11
N GLU A 75 -4.76 -1.33 -3.80
CA GLU A 75 -3.57 -1.87 -3.11
C GLU A 75 -3.25 -3.30 -3.54
N ARG A 76 -4.26 -4.15 -3.73
CA ARG A 76 -4.05 -5.51 -4.26
C ARG A 76 -3.51 -5.49 -5.69
N GLN A 77 -4.03 -4.61 -6.55
CA GLN A 77 -3.53 -4.45 -7.91
C GLN A 77 -2.09 -3.92 -7.94
N GLU A 78 -1.76 -2.95 -7.10
CA GLU A 78 -0.40 -2.41 -6.97
C GLU A 78 0.58 -3.48 -6.45
N ALA A 79 0.16 -4.29 -5.46
CA ALA A 79 0.98 -5.39 -4.95
C ALA A 79 1.24 -6.44 -6.04
N GLN A 80 0.21 -6.81 -6.81
CA GLN A 80 0.35 -7.72 -7.95
C GLN A 80 1.26 -7.13 -9.04
N HIS A 81 1.10 -5.85 -9.36
CA HIS A 81 1.93 -5.17 -10.33
C HIS A 81 3.40 -5.12 -9.90
N ARG A 82 3.68 -4.75 -8.64
CA ARG A 82 5.04 -4.76 -8.07
C ARG A 82 5.64 -6.16 -8.06
N ALA A 83 4.86 -7.19 -7.71
CA ALA A 83 5.30 -8.59 -7.77
C ALA A 83 5.64 -9.02 -9.21
N SER A 84 4.83 -8.61 -10.18
CA SER A 84 5.06 -8.86 -11.60
C SER A 84 6.35 -8.19 -12.09
N LEU A 85 6.56 -6.91 -11.75
CA LEU A 85 7.79 -6.17 -12.08
C LEU A 85 9.02 -6.80 -11.41
N ALA A 86 8.93 -7.18 -10.14
CA ALA A 86 10.01 -7.85 -9.42
C ALA A 86 10.37 -9.20 -10.06
N ARG A 87 9.37 -9.95 -10.55
CA ARG A 87 9.58 -11.21 -11.27
C ARG A 87 10.23 -10.98 -12.64
N ALA A 88 9.77 -9.98 -13.39
CA ALA A 88 10.37 -9.62 -14.68
C ALA A 88 11.84 -9.16 -14.54
N ALA A 89 12.16 -8.43 -13.46
CA ALA A 89 13.54 -8.03 -13.15
C ALA A 89 14.45 -9.24 -12.82
N GLN A 90 13.90 -10.29 -12.20
CA GLN A 90 14.63 -11.53 -11.90
C GLN A 90 14.76 -12.47 -13.11
N SER A 91 13.79 -12.43 -14.04
CA SER A 91 13.81 -13.23 -15.27
C SER A 91 14.58 -12.57 -16.42
N ARG A 92 15.13 -11.37 -16.24
CA ARG A 92 16.17 -10.87 -17.14
C ARG A 92 17.35 -11.85 -17.02
N PRO A 93 17.73 -12.57 -18.10
CA PRO A 93 19.02 -13.24 -18.08
C PRO A 93 20.02 -12.15 -17.71
N ARG A 94 20.86 -12.41 -16.70
CA ARG A 94 22.13 -11.70 -16.62
C ARG A 94 22.70 -11.89 -18.02
N ALA A 95 22.69 -10.83 -18.83
CA ALA A 95 23.65 -10.72 -19.89
C ALA A 95 24.98 -10.76 -19.15
N HIS A 96 25.47 -11.99 -18.91
CA HIS A 96 26.88 -12.24 -18.81
C HIS A 96 27.43 -11.50 -20.00
N SER A 97 28.19 -10.46 -19.68
CA SER A 97 29.01 -9.71 -20.59
C SER A 97 29.58 -10.71 -21.57
N LEU A 98 29.01 -10.77 -22.77
CA LEU A 98 29.65 -11.50 -23.85
C LEU A 98 30.99 -10.77 -24.00
N PRO A 99 32.14 -11.45 -23.88
CA PRO A 99 33.37 -10.82 -24.29
C PRO A 99 33.13 -10.33 -25.71
N LEU A 100 33.33 -9.03 -25.94
CA LEU A 100 33.35 -8.47 -27.29
C LEU A 100 34.57 -9.09 -27.98
N THR A 101 34.40 -10.30 -28.51
CA THR A 101 35.34 -10.88 -29.45
C THR A 101 35.23 -10.05 -30.72
N ASN A 102 36.11 -9.07 -30.85
CA ASN A 102 36.39 -8.42 -32.11
C ASN A 102 36.65 -9.52 -33.16
N ALA A 103 36.11 -9.35 -34.36
CA ALA A 103 36.21 -10.24 -35.52
C ALA A 103 37.65 -10.62 -35.95
N ALA A 104 38.68 -10.11 -35.25
CA ALA A 104 40.09 -10.43 -35.46
C ALA A 104 40.65 -11.56 -34.57
N GLY A 105 39.90 -12.15 -33.63
CA GLY A 105 40.34 -13.36 -32.91
C GLY A 105 41.60 -13.20 -32.02
N HIS A 106 41.86 -12.00 -31.49
CA HIS A 106 42.96 -11.77 -30.57
C HIS A 106 42.47 -11.56 -29.13
N THR A 107 42.98 -12.36 -28.20
CA THR A 107 42.86 -12.12 -26.76
C THR A 107 43.96 -11.14 -26.36
N GLU A 108 43.64 -9.85 -26.23
CA GLU A 108 44.56 -8.91 -25.56
C GLU A 108 44.54 -9.22 -24.07
N ALA A 109 45.67 -9.72 -23.56
CA ALA A 109 45.94 -9.82 -22.13
C ALA A 109 46.01 -8.40 -21.53
N PRO A 110 45.62 -8.20 -20.27
CA PRO A 110 45.75 -6.90 -19.62
C PRO A 110 47.22 -6.51 -19.55
N LEU A 111 47.56 -5.38 -20.18
CA LEU A 111 48.87 -4.76 -20.01
C LEU A 111 49.00 -4.34 -18.54
N GLU A 112 49.78 -5.11 -17.78
CA GLU A 112 50.34 -4.71 -16.50
C GLU A 112 51.21 -3.46 -16.74
N THR A 113 50.65 -2.28 -16.48
CA THR A 113 51.39 -1.01 -16.53
C THR A 113 51.82 -0.61 -15.13
N THR A 114 52.94 -1.17 -14.67
CA THR A 114 53.85 -0.54 -13.70
C THR A 114 55.20 -1.28 -13.78
N PRO A 115 56.38 -0.66 -13.57
CA PRO A 115 56.69 0.73 -13.18
C PRO A 115 57.78 1.40 -14.07
N ALA A 116 57.96 2.73 -13.95
CA ALA A 116 59.28 3.37 -14.09
C ALA A 116 59.30 4.75 -13.41
N GLU A 117 60.29 4.90 -12.54
CA GLU A 117 60.71 6.08 -11.77
C GLU A 117 61.13 7.32 -12.60
N SER A 118 61.25 8.45 -11.87
CA SER A 118 62.13 9.63 -12.07
C SER A 118 61.43 10.92 -12.53
N GLU A 119 61.18 11.87 -11.62
CA GLU A 119 62.13 12.94 -11.23
C GLU A 119 61.68 13.61 -9.92
#